data_AF-A0A1V4E216-F1
#
_entry.id   AF-A0A1V4E216-F1
#
_cell.length_a   1.000
_cell.length_b   1.000
_cell.length_c   1.000
_cell.angle_alpha   90.00
_cell.angle_beta   90.00
_cell.angle_gamma   90.00
#
_symmetry.space_group_name_H-M   'P 1'
#
loop_
_entity.id
_entity.type
_entity.pdbx_description
1 polymer ?
#
loop_
_entity_poly.entity_id
_entity_poly.type
_entity_poly.pdbx_seq_one_letter_code
_entity_poly.pdbx_strand_id
1 'polypeptide(L)'
;MTGKTIEAVDRSPGEPELRQLLAGLTAVRDGDFGTRLPRDGEGLLGDIATVFNGMVDQLSLFTSEVTRVAREVGTEGTLGGQAEVPGVSGTWADLTDSVNAMAGNLTTQVRDIAQVATAVAKGDLSQKIDVPARGEILQLKETVNTMVDQLSAFADEVTRVAREVGSEGRLGGQAQVPGVGGV
;
A
#
# COMPACT_ATOMS: atom_id res chain seq x y z
N MET A 1 52.99 23.66 47.44
CA MET A 1 51.65 23.32 46.93
C MET A 1 51.35 24.29 45.80
N THR A 2 51.49 23.87 44.56
CA THR A 2 51.24 24.72 43.39
C THR A 2 49.98 24.20 42.72
N GLY A 3 48.84 24.81 43.06
CA GLY A 3 47.55 24.48 42.48
C GLY A 3 47.52 24.98 41.04
N LYS A 4 47.47 24.04 40.09
CA LYS A 4 47.19 24.35 38.68
C LYS A 4 45.68 24.44 38.55
N THR A 5 45.16 25.66 38.44
CA THR A 5 43.78 25.93 38.03
C THR A 5 43.56 25.28 36.68
N ILE A 6 42.71 24.25 36.64
CA ILE A 6 42.24 23.66 35.40
C ILE A 6 41.17 24.61 34.87
N GLU A 7 41.54 25.46 33.91
CA GLU A 7 40.56 26.21 33.12
C GLU A 7 39.72 25.18 32.35
N ALA A 8 38.42 25.13 32.67
CA ALA A 8 37.46 24.40 31.85
C ALA A 8 37.43 25.10 30.48
N VAL A 9 38.00 24.45 29.47
CA VAL A 9 37.94 24.90 28.08
C VAL A 9 36.45 24.96 27.69
N ASP A 10 35.94 26.18 27.49
CA ASP A 10 34.65 26.41 26.85
C ASP A 10 34.75 25.91 25.41
N ARG A 11 34.27 24.68 25.17
CA ARG A 11 34.26 24.05 23.84
C ARG A 11 32.95 24.41 23.14
N SER A 12 32.79 25.68 22.82
CA SER A 12 31.77 26.11 21.87
C SER A 12 32.08 25.49 20.49
N PRO A 13 31.06 24.97 19.76
CA PRO A 13 31.23 24.43 18.41
C PRO A 13 32.00 25.40 17.50
N GLY A 14 33.03 24.92 16.81
CA GLY A 14 33.70 25.71 15.79
C GLY A 14 32.78 25.96 14.58
N GLU A 15 33.06 27.03 13.84
CA GLU A 15 32.34 27.34 12.60
C GLU A 15 32.37 26.20 11.56
N PRO A 16 33.49 25.45 11.36
CA PRO A 16 33.52 24.31 10.44
C PRO A 16 32.50 23.21 10.80
N GLU A 17 32.35 22.90 12.08
CA GLU A 17 31.44 21.87 12.57
C GLU A 17 29.98 22.28 12.38
N LEU A 18 29.65 23.56 12.62
CA LEU A 18 28.32 24.09 12.34
C LEU A 18 27.99 24.12 10.85
N ARG A 19 28.96 24.44 9.99
CA ARG A 19 28.80 24.37 8.54
C ARG A 19 28.55 22.93 8.08
N GLN A 20 29.22 21.95 8.70
CA GLN A 20 29.02 20.54 8.38
C GLN A 20 27.64 20.05 8.81
N LEU A 21 27.18 20.42 10.01
CA LEU A 21 25.82 20.14 10.46
C LEU A 21 24.78 20.75 9.50
N LEU A 22 24.97 22.00 9.11
CA LEU A 22 24.08 22.65 8.13
C LEU A 22 24.07 21.92 6.78
N ALA A 23 25.24 21.49 6.29
CA ALA A 23 25.33 20.72 5.04
C ALA A 23 24.59 19.38 5.16
N GLY A 24 24.74 18.67 6.28
CA GLY A 24 24.01 17.42 6.55
C GLY A 24 22.49 17.64 6.58
N LEU A 25 22.01 18.64 7.32
CA LEU A 25 20.58 18.98 7.38
C LEU A 25 20.04 19.40 6.00
N THR A 26 20.83 20.13 5.22
CA THR A 26 20.49 20.53 3.85
C THR A 26 20.34 19.30 2.94
N ALA A 27 21.30 18.36 3.02
CA ALA A 27 21.26 17.12 2.25
C ALA A 27 20.01 16.28 2.58
N VAL A 28 19.70 16.09 3.87
CA VAL A 28 18.49 15.35 4.31
C VAL A 28 17.21 16.05 3.85
N ARG A 29 17.15 17.38 3.96
CA ARG A 29 16.01 18.18 3.46
C ARG A 29 15.80 17.97 1.96
N ASP A 30 16.89 17.84 1.21
CA ASP A 30 16.87 17.65 -0.24
C ASP A 30 16.72 16.16 -0.64
N GLY A 31 16.53 15.25 0.33
CA GLY A 31 16.23 13.84 0.11
C GLY A 31 17.44 12.91 0.06
N ASP A 32 18.65 13.40 0.34
CA ASP A 32 19.83 12.55 0.46
C ASP A 32 19.90 11.93 1.86
N PHE A 33 19.30 10.75 2.00
CA PHE A 33 19.39 9.93 3.21
C PHE A 33 20.65 9.03 3.26
N GLY A 34 21.59 9.20 2.33
CA GLY A 34 22.92 8.60 2.36
C GLY A 34 23.93 9.45 3.14
N THR A 35 23.63 10.73 3.37
CA THR A 35 24.50 11.66 4.11
C THR A 35 24.72 11.24 5.56
N ARG A 36 25.93 11.44 6.11
CA ARG A 36 26.25 11.15 7.51
C ARG A 36 27.15 12.24 8.08
N LEU A 37 26.92 12.60 9.34
CA LEU A 37 27.83 13.44 10.11
C LEU A 37 28.94 12.61 10.75
N PRO A 38 30.18 13.14 10.85
CA PRO A 38 31.27 12.45 11.54
C PRO A 38 30.93 12.14 13.00
N ARG A 39 31.35 10.97 13.48
CA ARG A 39 31.09 10.48 14.84
C ARG A 39 32.24 10.73 15.83
N ASP A 40 33.30 11.37 15.35
CA ASP A 40 34.52 11.68 16.10
C ASP A 40 34.45 13.01 16.87
N GLY A 41 33.35 13.76 16.75
CA GLY A 41 33.09 14.93 17.58
C GLY A 41 32.92 14.57 19.05
N GLU A 42 33.64 15.25 19.95
CA GLU A 42 33.42 15.14 21.39
C GLU A 42 32.32 16.11 21.87
N GLY A 43 31.60 15.73 22.93
CA GLY A 43 30.56 16.57 23.55
C GLY A 43 29.29 16.68 22.70
N LEU A 44 28.59 17.82 22.81
CA LEU A 44 27.26 18.02 22.21
C LEU A 44 27.23 17.79 20.69
N LEU A 45 28.30 18.11 19.97
CA LEU A 45 28.36 17.87 18.52
C LEU A 45 28.37 16.37 18.18
N GLY A 46 29.06 15.55 18.98
CA GLY A 46 29.03 14.09 18.84
C GLY A 46 27.64 13.51 19.13
N ASP A 47 26.97 14.05 20.15
CA ASP A 47 25.59 13.66 20.48
C ASP A 47 24.63 14.05 19.35
N ILE A 48 24.74 15.28 18.82
CA ILE A 48 23.96 15.73 17.66
C ILE A 48 24.22 14.84 16.44
N ALA A 49 25.49 14.52 16.14
CA ALA A 49 25.84 13.66 15.03
C ALA A 49 25.25 12.25 15.19
N THR A 50 25.22 11.72 16.41
CA THR A 50 24.60 10.42 16.72
C THR A 50 23.10 10.45 16.47
N VAL A 51 22.40 11.44 17.02
CA VAL A 51 20.94 11.59 16.84
C VAL A 51 20.59 11.86 15.38
N PHE A 52 21.33 12.74 14.71
CA PHE A 52 21.17 13.04 13.28
C PHE A 52 21.31 11.78 12.43
N ASN A 53 22.41 11.03 12.60
CA ASN A 53 22.65 9.82 11.82
C ASN A 53 21.55 8.78 12.06
N GLY A 54 21.08 8.63 13.31
CA GLY A 54 19.95 7.75 13.63
C GLY A 54 18.65 8.17 12.95
N MET A 55 18.36 9.48 12.89
CA MET A 55 17.21 10.01 12.14
C MET A 55 17.33 9.72 10.63
N VAL A 56 18.54 9.88 10.07
CA VAL A 56 18.79 9.58 8.65
C VAL A 56 18.64 8.09 8.36
N ASP A 57 19.13 7.21 9.24
CA ASP A 57 18.96 5.76 9.12
C ASP A 57 17.46 5.38 9.11
N GLN A 58 16.67 5.98 10.01
CA GLN A 58 15.21 5.76 10.08
C GLN A 58 14.50 6.23 8.81
N LEU A 59 14.85 7.41 8.30
CA LEU A 59 14.29 7.97 7.07
C LEU A 59 14.62 7.08 5.87
N SER A 60 15.88 6.65 5.75
CA SER A 60 16.33 5.78 4.67
C SER A 60 15.56 4.46 4.65
N LEU A 61 15.38 3.84 5.81
CA LEU A 61 14.64 2.58 5.96
C LEU A 61 13.15 2.75 5.62
N PHE A 62 12.52 3.80 6.12
CA PHE A 62 11.11 4.06 5.82
C PHE A 62 10.90 4.30 4.32
N THR A 63 11.76 5.11 3.69
CA THR A 63 11.69 5.38 2.25
C THR A 63 11.90 4.12 1.42
N SER A 64 12.85 3.25 1.80
CA SER A 64 13.04 1.99 1.07
C SER A 64 11.82 1.08 1.16
N GLU A 65 11.22 0.96 2.35
CA GLU A 65 10.06 0.11 2.59
C GLU A 65 8.81 0.60 1.85
N VAL A 66 8.53 1.90 1.92
CA VAL A 66 7.41 2.48 1.18
C VAL A 66 7.59 2.32 -0.34
N THR A 67 8.81 2.53 -0.85
CA THR A 67 9.12 2.34 -2.27
C THR A 67 8.92 0.88 -2.69
N ARG A 68 9.36 -0.07 -1.84
CA ARG A 68 9.19 -1.50 -2.08
C ARG A 68 7.71 -1.89 -2.12
N VAL A 69 6.92 -1.52 -1.11
CA VAL A 69 5.49 -1.83 -1.05
C VAL A 69 4.72 -1.21 -2.22
N ALA A 70 5.02 0.04 -2.56
CA ALA A 70 4.40 0.72 -3.71
C ALA A 70 4.70 0.00 -5.02
N ARG A 71 5.94 -0.48 -5.21
CA ARG A 71 6.32 -1.27 -6.37
C ARG A 71 5.63 -2.63 -6.39
N GLU A 72 5.66 -3.39 -5.30
CA GLU A 72 5.07 -4.73 -5.20
C GLU A 72 3.56 -4.69 -5.46
N VAL A 73 2.83 -3.88 -4.69
CA VAL A 73 1.36 -3.84 -4.75
C VAL A 73 0.87 -3.05 -5.97
N GLY A 74 1.53 -1.93 -6.29
CA GLY A 74 1.06 -1.00 -7.32
C GLY A 74 1.57 -1.27 -8.73
N THR A 75 2.77 -1.83 -8.89
CA THR A 75 3.38 -2.05 -10.22
C THR A 75 3.47 -3.52 -10.59
N GLU A 76 3.94 -4.36 -9.66
CA GLU A 76 4.13 -5.80 -9.92
C GLU A 76 2.85 -6.61 -9.72
N GLY A 77 1.85 -6.04 -9.03
CA GLY A 77 0.59 -6.72 -8.71
C GLY A 77 0.76 -7.83 -7.67
N THR A 78 1.88 -7.83 -6.94
CA THR A 78 2.14 -8.75 -5.83
C THR A 78 1.36 -8.29 -4.61
N LEU A 79 0.12 -8.79 -4.50
CA LEU A 79 -0.79 -8.41 -3.43
C LEU A 79 -0.40 -9.05 -2.09
N GLY A 80 -0.41 -8.27 -1.01
CA GLY A 80 -0.06 -8.69 0.35
C GLY A 80 1.26 -8.12 0.88
N GLY A 81 1.97 -7.32 0.08
CA GLY A 81 3.15 -6.58 0.54
C GLY A 81 2.79 -5.59 1.66
N GLN A 82 3.57 -5.60 2.73
CA GLN A 82 3.47 -4.68 3.86
C GLN A 82 4.84 -4.11 4.19
N ALA A 83 4.88 -2.88 4.66
CA ALA A 83 6.08 -2.20 5.13
C ALA A 83 6.42 -2.69 6.53
N GLU A 84 7.68 -3.06 6.74
CA GLU A 84 8.22 -3.44 8.03
C GLU A 84 9.37 -2.49 8.39
N VAL A 85 9.08 -1.55 9.29
CA VAL A 85 10.05 -0.53 9.70
C VAL A 85 10.39 -0.70 11.18
N PRO A 86 11.44 -1.48 11.52
CA PRO A 86 11.88 -1.67 12.90
C PRO A 86 12.11 -0.36 13.66
N GLY A 87 11.77 -0.36 14.95
CA GLY A 87 12.10 0.73 15.87
C GLY A 87 11.25 2.01 15.71
N VAL A 88 10.25 2.02 14.81
CA VAL A 88 9.34 3.17 14.70
C VAL A 88 8.43 3.29 15.90
N SER A 89 8.16 4.53 16.28
CA SER A 89 7.17 4.89 17.31
C SER A 89 6.54 6.24 16.99
N GLY A 90 5.44 6.57 17.66
CA GLY A 90 4.69 7.79 17.40
C GLY A 90 4.27 7.91 15.94
N THR A 91 4.45 9.09 15.36
CA THR A 91 4.05 9.38 13.97
C THR A 91 4.66 8.43 12.94
N TRP A 92 5.87 7.90 13.17
CA TRP A 92 6.47 6.93 12.25
C TRP A 92 5.72 5.59 12.23
N ALA A 93 5.21 5.15 13.38
CA ALA A 93 4.38 3.95 13.47
C ALA A 93 3.04 4.21 12.77
N ASP A 94 2.39 5.34 13.06
CA ASP A 94 1.11 5.72 12.44
C ASP A 94 1.19 5.79 10.90
N LEU A 95 2.32 6.30 10.37
CA LEU A 95 2.57 6.35 8.92
C LEU A 95 2.77 4.95 8.33
N THR A 96 3.52 4.08 9.02
CA THR A 96 3.72 2.69 8.60
C THR A 96 2.40 1.95 8.58
N ASP A 97 1.58 2.11 9.61
CA ASP A 97 0.25 1.52 9.71
C ASP A 97 -0.70 2.04 8.64
N SER A 98 -0.61 3.33 8.29
CA SER A 98 -1.41 3.92 7.22
C SER A 98 -1.07 3.34 5.85
N VAL A 99 0.22 3.17 5.54
CA VAL A 99 0.68 2.52 4.29
C VAL A 99 0.21 1.06 4.26
N ASN A 100 0.34 0.34 5.38
CA ASN A 100 -0.08 -1.05 5.48
C ASN A 100 -1.60 -1.22 5.38
N ALA A 101 -2.38 -0.30 5.95
CA ALA A 101 -3.84 -0.30 5.82
C ALA A 101 -4.25 -0.07 4.36
N MET A 102 -3.60 0.88 3.65
CA MET A 102 -3.84 1.12 2.23
C MET A 102 -3.53 -0.12 1.39
N ALA A 103 -2.32 -0.68 1.54
CA ALA A 103 -1.88 -1.87 0.81
C ALA A 103 -2.75 -3.10 1.10
N GLY A 104 -3.13 -3.30 2.36
CA GLY A 104 -3.97 -4.42 2.81
C GLY A 104 -5.41 -4.32 2.29
N ASN A 105 -5.99 -3.12 2.30
CA ASN A 105 -7.32 -2.88 1.74
C ASN A 105 -7.35 -3.18 0.23
N LEU A 106 -6.41 -2.63 -0.53
CA LEU A 106 -6.31 -2.88 -1.97
C LEU A 106 -6.07 -4.36 -2.28
N THR A 107 -5.17 -5.00 -1.54
CA THR A 107 -4.91 -6.44 -1.65
C THR A 107 -6.18 -7.27 -1.48
N THR A 108 -6.92 -7.02 -0.41
CA THR A 108 -8.13 -7.79 -0.09
C THR A 108 -9.20 -7.58 -1.15
N GLN A 109 -9.42 -6.32 -1.54
CA GLN A 109 -10.43 -5.95 -2.53
C GLN A 109 -10.15 -6.52 -3.91
N VAL A 110 -8.92 -6.36 -4.43
CA VAL A 110 -8.55 -6.85 -5.76
C VAL A 110 -8.53 -8.38 -5.80
N ARG A 111 -8.08 -9.05 -4.72
CA ARG A 111 -8.05 -10.52 -4.67
C ARG A 111 -9.46 -11.12 -4.66
N ASP A 112 -10.42 -10.52 -3.95
CA ASP A 112 -11.82 -10.98 -3.95
C ASP A 112 -12.47 -10.84 -5.33
N ILE A 113 -12.24 -9.69 -6.00
CA ILE A 113 -12.70 -9.45 -7.37
C ILE A 113 -12.11 -10.49 -8.33
N ALA A 114 -10.80 -10.75 -8.25
CA ALA A 114 -10.14 -11.73 -9.10
C ALA A 114 -10.67 -13.16 -8.88
N GLN A 115 -10.98 -13.52 -7.63
CA GLN A 115 -11.58 -14.81 -7.28
C GLN A 115 -12.95 -14.98 -7.92
N VAL A 116 -13.82 -13.98 -7.78
CA VAL A 116 -15.19 -14.02 -8.35
C VAL A 116 -15.14 -14.02 -9.88
N ALA A 117 -14.30 -13.19 -10.49
CA ALA A 117 -14.10 -13.22 -11.94
C ALA A 117 -13.61 -14.60 -12.44
N THR A 118 -12.71 -15.25 -11.69
CA THR A 118 -12.24 -16.61 -12.00
C THR A 118 -13.34 -17.66 -11.85
N ALA A 119 -14.19 -17.54 -10.82
CA ALA A 119 -15.34 -18.43 -10.62
C ALA A 119 -16.34 -18.32 -11.78
N VAL A 120 -16.68 -17.10 -12.17
CA VAL A 120 -17.55 -16.80 -13.31
C VAL A 120 -16.98 -17.38 -14.60
N ALA A 121 -15.68 -17.21 -14.86
CA ALA A 121 -15.01 -17.79 -16.02
C ALA A 121 -15.05 -19.33 -16.05
N LYS A 122 -15.18 -19.97 -14.89
CA LYS A 122 -15.37 -21.43 -14.75
C LYS A 122 -16.84 -21.86 -14.76
N GLY A 123 -17.76 -20.92 -14.93
CA GLY A 123 -19.21 -21.16 -14.97
C GLY A 123 -19.89 -21.19 -13.59
N ASP A 124 -19.17 -20.86 -12.51
CA ASP A 124 -19.77 -20.70 -11.19
C ASP A 124 -20.29 -19.27 -11.03
N LEU A 125 -21.59 -19.10 -11.25
CA LEU A 125 -22.31 -17.82 -11.16
C LEU A 125 -22.93 -17.59 -9.79
N SER A 126 -22.64 -18.46 -8.80
CA SER A 126 -23.11 -18.30 -7.43
C SER A 126 -22.25 -17.35 -6.60
N GLN A 127 -21.01 -17.09 -7.04
CA GLN A 127 -20.03 -16.30 -6.29
C GLN A 127 -20.27 -14.80 -6.48
N LYS A 128 -20.12 -14.05 -5.39
CA LYS A 128 -20.24 -12.58 -5.35
C LYS A 128 -19.07 -11.99 -4.60
N ILE A 129 -18.67 -10.80 -5.02
CA ILE A 129 -17.73 -9.99 -4.25
C ILE A 129 -18.48 -9.51 -3.02
N ASP A 130 -17.93 -9.77 -1.83
CA ASP A 130 -18.59 -9.42 -0.57
C ASP A 130 -17.74 -8.49 0.30
N VAL A 131 -16.43 -8.40 0.04
CA VAL A 131 -15.54 -7.55 0.83
C VAL A 131 -15.99 -6.08 0.85
N PRO A 132 -15.84 -5.37 1.99
CA PRO A 132 -16.17 -3.96 2.09
C PRO A 132 -15.35 -3.11 1.10
N ALA A 133 -16.04 -2.24 0.38
CA ALA A 133 -15.45 -1.33 -0.59
C ALA A 133 -16.10 0.05 -0.51
N ARG A 134 -15.38 1.08 -0.96
CA ARG A 134 -15.87 2.46 -1.07
C ARG A 134 -15.34 3.08 -2.36
N GLY A 135 -15.97 4.18 -2.79
CA GLY A 135 -15.53 4.93 -3.98
C GLY A 135 -15.52 4.07 -5.25
N GLU A 136 -14.46 4.21 -6.04
CA GLU A 136 -14.31 3.51 -7.33
C GLU A 136 -14.30 1.98 -7.18
N ILE A 137 -13.74 1.46 -6.09
CA ILE A 137 -13.71 0.01 -5.83
C ILE A 137 -15.12 -0.52 -5.53
N LEU A 138 -15.98 0.28 -4.88
CA LEU A 138 -17.38 -0.10 -4.67
C LEU A 138 -18.14 -0.16 -5.99
N GLN A 139 -17.95 0.83 -6.86
CA GLN A 139 -18.57 0.84 -8.20
C GLN A 139 -18.12 -0.36 -9.04
N LEU A 140 -16.84 -0.72 -8.96
CA LEU A 140 -16.31 -1.92 -9.60
C LEU A 140 -16.95 -3.20 -9.04
N LYS A 141 -17.03 -3.32 -7.70
CA LYS A 141 -17.72 -4.42 -7.02
C LYS A 141 -19.17 -4.57 -7.50
N GLU A 142 -19.93 -3.48 -7.52
CA GLU A 142 -21.33 -3.48 -7.94
C GLU A 142 -21.48 -3.86 -9.40
N THR A 143 -20.60 -3.35 -10.26
CA THR A 143 -20.58 -3.67 -11.70
C THR A 143 -20.33 -5.15 -11.94
N VAL A 144 -19.30 -5.72 -11.30
CA VAL A 144 -18.99 -7.15 -11.42
C VAL A 144 -20.13 -8.00 -10.85
N ASN A 145 -20.67 -7.66 -9.67
CA ASN A 145 -21.79 -8.40 -9.10
C ASN A 145 -23.03 -8.35 -10.01
N THR A 146 -23.35 -7.20 -10.59
CA THR A 146 -24.46 -7.06 -11.56
C THR A 146 -24.23 -7.92 -12.80
N MET A 147 -23.00 -7.95 -13.33
CA MET A 147 -22.64 -8.84 -14.44
C MET A 147 -22.87 -10.31 -14.07
N VAL A 148 -22.52 -10.74 -12.86
CA VAL A 148 -22.80 -12.10 -12.39
C VAL A 148 -24.30 -12.38 -12.35
N ASP A 149 -25.12 -11.45 -11.85
CA ASP A 149 -26.59 -11.62 -11.82
C ASP A 149 -27.17 -11.78 -13.23
N GLN A 150 -26.74 -10.94 -14.16
CA GLN A 150 -27.19 -10.97 -15.54
C GLN A 150 -26.81 -12.28 -16.24
N LEU A 151 -25.57 -12.75 -16.04
CA LEU A 151 -25.13 -14.03 -16.59
C LEU A 151 -25.91 -15.20 -15.99
N SER A 152 -26.20 -15.17 -14.68
CA SER A 152 -27.00 -16.22 -14.03
C SER A 152 -28.41 -16.27 -14.60
N ALA A 153 -29.07 -15.12 -14.71
CA ALA A 153 -30.41 -15.03 -15.30
C ALA A 153 -30.42 -15.50 -16.76
N PHE A 154 -29.38 -15.17 -17.53
CA PHE A 154 -29.25 -15.64 -18.91
C PHE A 154 -29.08 -17.16 -18.98
N ALA A 155 -28.25 -17.75 -18.12
CA ALA A 155 -28.04 -19.21 -18.08
C ALA A 155 -29.34 -19.96 -17.73
N ASP A 156 -30.12 -19.44 -16.77
CA ASP A 156 -31.43 -19.98 -16.41
C ASP A 156 -32.40 -19.93 -17.59
N GLU A 157 -32.42 -18.80 -18.31
CA GLU A 157 -33.30 -18.59 -19.44
C GLU A 157 -32.96 -19.49 -20.63
N VAL A 158 -31.68 -19.65 -20.94
CA VAL A 158 -31.21 -20.61 -21.95
C VAL A 158 -31.62 -22.03 -21.57
N THR A 159 -31.50 -22.41 -20.30
CA THR A 159 -31.92 -23.72 -19.81
C THR A 159 -33.44 -23.92 -19.93
N ARG A 160 -34.24 -22.88 -19.64
CA ARG A 160 -35.69 -22.90 -19.81
C ARG A 160 -36.09 -23.08 -21.27
N VAL A 161 -35.57 -22.24 -22.17
CA VAL A 161 -35.86 -22.29 -23.61
C VAL A 161 -35.42 -23.63 -24.21
N ALA A 162 -34.26 -24.16 -23.83
CA ALA A 162 -33.79 -25.47 -24.27
C ALA A 162 -34.75 -26.60 -23.87
N ARG A 163 -35.34 -26.53 -22.67
CA ARG A 163 -36.36 -27.49 -22.21
C ARG A 163 -37.67 -27.37 -22.99
N GLU A 164 -38.17 -26.16 -23.20
CA GLU A 164 -39.42 -25.92 -23.96
C GLU A 164 -39.32 -26.37 -25.41
N VAL A 165 -38.21 -26.03 -26.07
CA VAL A 165 -37.99 -26.38 -27.47
C VAL A 165 -37.65 -27.86 -27.61
N GLY A 166 -36.77 -28.39 -26.77
CA GLY A 166 -36.22 -29.74 -26.90
C GLY A 166 -37.11 -30.84 -26.30
N SER A 167 -37.65 -30.62 -25.11
CA SER A 167 -38.44 -31.63 -24.38
C SER A 167 -39.94 -31.44 -24.52
N GLU A 168 -40.43 -30.20 -24.60
CA GLU A 168 -41.87 -29.91 -24.70
C GLU A 168 -42.37 -29.68 -26.13
N GLY A 169 -41.46 -29.58 -27.12
CA GLY A 169 -41.80 -29.39 -28.52
C GLY A 169 -42.46 -28.04 -28.84
N ARG A 170 -42.38 -27.07 -27.93
CA ARG A 170 -42.92 -25.71 -28.09
C ARG A 170 -41.93 -24.85 -28.87
N LEU A 171 -42.13 -24.74 -30.18
CA LEU A 171 -41.32 -23.88 -31.05
C LEU A 171 -41.78 -22.43 -30.96
N GLY A 172 -40.86 -21.50 -30.66
CA GLY A 172 -41.13 -20.05 -30.62
C GLY A 172 -40.86 -19.34 -29.28
N GLY A 173 -40.35 -20.03 -28.26
CA GLY A 173 -39.95 -19.41 -26.99
C GLY A 173 -38.80 -18.42 -27.19
N GLN A 174 -39.02 -17.15 -26.89
CA GLN A 174 -37.97 -16.13 -26.85
C GLN A 174 -37.39 -16.04 -25.44
N ALA A 175 -36.07 -15.86 -25.36
CA ALA A 175 -35.40 -15.58 -24.10
C ALA A 175 -35.66 -14.13 -23.69
N GLN A 176 -36.11 -13.91 -22.46
CA GLN A 176 -36.38 -12.58 -21.93
C GLN A 176 -35.59 -12.40 -20.63
N VAL A 177 -34.43 -11.75 -20.74
CA VAL A 177 -33.54 -11.54 -19.60
C VAL A 177 -33.66 -10.09 -19.12
N PRO A 178 -34.05 -9.85 -17.85
CA PRO A 178 -34.11 -8.51 -17.29
C PRO A 178 -32.73 -7.84 -17.28
N GLY A 179 -32.66 -6.57 -17.70
CA GLY A 179 -31.46 -5.74 -17.52
C GLY A 179 -30.36 -5.88 -18.56
N VAL A 180 -30.50 -6.73 -19.58
CA VAL A 180 -29.60 -6.71 -20.75
C VAL A 180 -30.15 -5.74 -21.81
N GLY A 181 -29.33 -4.77 -22.21
CA GLY A 181 -29.63 -3.93 -23.37
C GLY A 181 -29.64 -4.83 -24.61
N GLY A 182 -30.76 -4.86 -25.34
CA GLY A 182 -30.91 -5.70 -26.52
C GLY A 182 -29.76 -5.49 -27.50
N VAL A 183 -29.19 -6.59 -27.99
CA VAL A 183 -28.23 -6.61 -29.11
C VAL A 183 -28.98 -6.89 -30.40
#